data_AF-W2C5A6-F1
#
_entry.id   AF-W2C5A6-F1
#
_cell.length_a   1.000
_cell.length_b   1.000
_cell.length_c   1.000
_cell.angle_alpha   90.00
_cell.angle_beta   90.00
_cell.angle_gamma   90.00
#
_symmetry.space_group_name_H-M   'P 1'
#
loop_
_entity.id
_entity.type
_entity.pdbx_description
1 polymer ?
#
loop_
_entity_poly.entity_id
_entity_poly.type
_entity_poly.pdbx_seq_one_letter_code
_entity_poly.pdbx_strand_id
1 'polypeptide(L)'
;MKKQVDRSKINTSKTPNSGGRSSKNGEIETYLSQHYVFRYNTVWGRAEYCGREDTRFVKVGSYEINTLRRELDNEAGITTSPDNLYSIIESSFSPRVNPVQAYFKALPAAALDDPNAHAIRELADCVVVRNPEKWLLYLTKWLVTVVANAMDDCACRNHTYLVLTGEQGRFKTTFLDLLCPPKLHGYSYTGKIYPQEKDTLTYVGQNLIINIDDQLKALNKRDENELKNLITCPMVKYRMPYGMGEDLKRVGYIKVSRRRNGGSPLYVYKIRKILPCPLLQICSSNM
;
A
#
# COMPACT_ATOMS: atom_id res chain seq x y z
N MET A 1 -21.07 -80.80 -7.49
CA MET A 1 -19.67 -80.94 -7.01
C MET A 1 -18.72 -80.94 -8.21
N LYS A 2 -17.99 -79.84 -8.46
CA LYS A 2 -16.79 -79.82 -9.33
C LYS A 2 -16.03 -78.48 -9.20
N LYS A 3 -14.82 -78.62 -8.66
CA LYS A 3 -13.57 -77.84 -8.86
C LYS A 3 -13.52 -76.36 -8.47
N GLN A 4 -13.04 -76.13 -7.25
CA GLN A 4 -12.13 -75.02 -6.92
C GLN A 4 -10.84 -75.15 -7.76
N VAL A 5 -10.38 -74.03 -8.31
CA VAL A 5 -9.03 -73.88 -8.87
C VAL A 5 -8.40 -72.67 -8.19
N ASP A 6 -7.41 -72.95 -7.36
CA ASP A 6 -6.44 -71.99 -6.84
C ASP A 6 -5.74 -71.26 -7.99
N ARG A 7 -5.68 -69.93 -7.89
CA ARG A 7 -4.75 -69.11 -8.66
C ARG A 7 -4.00 -68.18 -7.72
N SER A 8 -2.99 -68.75 -7.08
CA SER A 8 -1.77 -68.06 -6.69
C SER A 8 -1.07 -67.53 -7.96
N LYS A 9 -0.84 -66.21 -8.00
CA LYS A 9 0.31 -65.50 -8.60
C LYS A 9 0.08 -64.00 -8.47
N ILE A 10 0.34 -63.49 -7.26
CA ILE A 10 0.57 -62.07 -7.04
C ILE A 10 1.95 -61.79 -7.63
N ASN A 11 1.97 -61.20 -8.83
CA ASN A 11 3.18 -60.56 -9.35
C ASN A 11 3.48 -59.37 -8.43
N THR A 12 4.51 -59.50 -7.61
CA THR A 12 5.19 -58.39 -6.95
C THR A 12 5.79 -57.49 -8.02
N SER A 13 5.00 -56.55 -8.54
CA SER A 13 5.51 -55.40 -9.25
C SER A 13 6.31 -54.58 -8.25
N LYS A 14 7.61 -54.47 -8.53
CA LYS A 14 8.56 -53.60 -7.82
C LYS A 14 7.96 -52.19 -7.76
N THR A 15 7.61 -51.75 -6.56
CA THR A 15 7.42 -50.35 -6.23
C THR A 15 8.74 -49.63 -6.49
N PRO A 16 8.80 -48.62 -7.37
CA PRO A 16 9.97 -47.76 -7.43
C PRO A 16 10.02 -47.00 -6.10
N ASN A 17 11.12 -47.20 -5.40
CA ASN A 17 11.50 -46.53 -4.16
C ASN A 17 11.61 -45.02 -4.45
N SER A 18 10.54 -44.26 -4.23
CA SER A 18 10.54 -42.81 -4.41
C SER A 18 11.19 -42.15 -3.19
N GLY A 19 12.52 -42.22 -3.12
CA GLY A 19 13.28 -41.23 -2.36
C GLY A 19 12.94 -39.85 -2.93
N GLY A 20 12.39 -38.98 -2.09
CA GLY A 20 11.84 -37.68 -2.49
C GLY A 20 12.86 -36.82 -3.22
N ARG A 21 12.88 -36.89 -4.56
CA ARG A 21 13.56 -35.90 -5.39
C ARG A 21 12.72 -34.63 -5.29
N SER A 22 13.32 -33.58 -4.73
CA SER A 22 12.81 -32.22 -4.86
C SER A 22 12.51 -31.95 -6.32
N SER A 23 11.33 -31.39 -6.62
CA SER A 23 11.04 -30.98 -7.99
C SER A 23 11.97 -29.82 -8.35
N LYS A 24 12.28 -29.64 -9.64
CA LYS A 24 13.09 -28.50 -10.09
C LYS A 24 12.54 -27.16 -9.59
N ASN A 25 11.21 -27.00 -9.54
CA ASN A 25 10.58 -25.81 -8.98
C ASN A 25 10.73 -25.73 -7.46
N GLY A 26 10.69 -26.85 -6.73
CA GLY A 26 10.97 -26.87 -5.30
C GLY A 26 12.40 -26.45 -4.96
N GLU A 27 13.38 -26.80 -5.79
CA GLU A 27 14.76 -26.33 -5.65
C GLU A 27 14.87 -24.81 -5.89
N ILE A 28 14.19 -24.30 -6.92
CA ILE A 28 14.10 -22.86 -7.19
C ILE A 28 13.45 -22.13 -6.01
N GLU A 29 12.30 -22.60 -5.54
CA GLU A 29 11.59 -22.00 -4.39
C GLU A 29 12.45 -22.00 -3.12
N THR A 30 13.23 -23.07 -2.91
CA THR A 30 14.15 -23.18 -1.77
C THR A 30 15.25 -22.13 -1.86
N TYR A 31 15.91 -22.01 -3.02
CA TYR A 31 16.93 -20.99 -3.25
C TYR A 31 16.35 -19.57 -3.08
N LEU A 32 15.23 -19.28 -3.74
CA LEU A 32 14.58 -17.97 -3.64
C LEU A 32 14.20 -17.63 -2.20
N SER A 33 13.65 -18.58 -1.44
CA SER A 33 13.31 -18.37 -0.03
C SER A 33 14.54 -18.22 0.85
N GLN A 34 15.66 -18.84 0.51
CA GLN A 34 16.90 -18.72 1.28
C GLN A 34 17.51 -17.33 1.16
N HIS A 35 17.45 -16.69 -0.01
CA HIS A 35 18.11 -15.41 -0.26
C HIS A 35 17.19 -14.19 -0.14
N TYR A 36 15.89 -14.36 -0.41
CA TYR A 36 14.95 -13.25 -0.59
C TYR A 36 13.66 -13.44 0.20
N VAL A 37 12.99 -12.30 0.44
CA VAL A 37 11.63 -12.27 0.97
C VAL A 37 10.71 -11.73 -0.12
N PHE A 38 9.78 -12.57 -0.58
CA PHE A 38 8.79 -12.21 -1.59
C PHE A 38 7.45 -11.87 -0.95
N ARG A 39 6.71 -10.97 -1.61
CA ARG A 39 5.30 -10.70 -1.31
C ARG A 39 4.54 -10.29 -2.56
N TYR A 40 3.26 -10.61 -2.60
CA TYR A 40 2.35 -10.03 -3.56
C TYR A 40 1.65 -8.83 -2.94
N ASN A 41 2.01 -7.62 -3.38
CA ASN A 41 1.45 -6.37 -2.87
C ASN A 41 0.03 -6.21 -3.40
N THR A 42 -0.97 -6.33 -2.52
CA THR A 42 -2.39 -6.28 -2.89
C THR A 42 -2.88 -4.88 -3.24
N VAL A 43 -2.22 -3.82 -2.74
CA VAL A 43 -2.54 -2.42 -3.06
C VAL A 43 -2.18 -2.14 -4.51
N TRP A 44 -0.94 -2.42 -4.91
CA TRP A 44 -0.48 -2.21 -6.28
C TRP A 44 -0.85 -3.35 -7.22
N GLY A 45 -1.13 -4.56 -6.73
CA GLY A 45 -1.44 -5.73 -7.57
C GLY A 45 -0.22 -6.24 -8.32
N ARG A 46 0.91 -6.39 -7.64
CA ARG A 46 2.18 -6.85 -8.25
C ARG A 46 3.05 -7.58 -7.24
N ALA A 47 3.92 -8.46 -7.73
CA ALA A 47 4.95 -9.08 -6.92
C ALA A 47 6.11 -8.10 -6.62
N GLU A 48 6.62 -8.18 -5.40
CA GLU A 48 7.76 -7.41 -4.92
C GLU A 48 8.65 -8.30 -4.05
N TYR A 49 9.95 -8.00 -4.01
CA TYR A 49 10.92 -8.73 -3.20
C TYR A 49 11.96 -7.79 -2.60
N CYS A 50 12.66 -8.27 -1.58
CA CYS A 50 13.85 -7.65 -1.02
C CYS A 50 14.83 -8.74 -0.59
N GLY A 51 16.12 -8.38 -0.45
CA GLY A 51 17.09 -9.27 0.20
C GLY A 51 16.71 -9.50 1.66
N ARG A 52 17.15 -10.61 2.26
CA ARG A 52 16.83 -10.91 3.67
C ARG A 52 17.28 -9.87 4.68
N GLU A 53 18.36 -9.15 4.37
CA GLU A 53 18.88 -8.07 5.21
C GLU A 53 18.38 -6.68 4.78
N ASP A 54 17.69 -6.60 3.64
CA ASP A 54 17.12 -5.35 3.14
C ASP A 54 15.71 -5.14 3.70
N THR A 55 15.33 -3.89 3.88
CA THR A 55 14.01 -3.47 4.33
C THR A 55 13.14 -2.95 3.19
N ARG A 56 13.74 -2.63 2.03
CA ARG A 56 13.06 -2.01 0.90
C ARG A 56 12.65 -3.03 -0.14
N PHE A 57 11.36 -3.20 -0.30
CA PHE A 57 10.80 -4.01 -1.39
C PHE A 57 10.92 -3.29 -2.74
N VAL A 58 11.37 -4.04 -3.75
CA VAL A 58 11.50 -3.62 -5.14
C VAL A 58 10.50 -4.40 -5.99
N LYS A 59 9.94 -3.75 -7.02
CA LYS A 59 9.04 -4.39 -7.98
C LYS A 59 9.80 -5.49 -8.72
N VAL A 60 9.18 -6.67 -8.85
CA VAL A 60 9.68 -7.72 -9.75
C VAL A 60 9.36 -7.30 -11.19
N GLY A 61 10.38 -6.85 -11.93
CA GLY A 61 10.31 -6.57 -13.35
C GLY A 61 11.24 -7.46 -14.17
N SER A 62 11.34 -7.21 -15.47
CA SER A 62 12.16 -8.02 -16.37
C SER A 62 13.65 -8.00 -16.00
N TYR A 63 14.14 -6.88 -15.48
CA TYR A 63 15.53 -6.76 -15.03
C TYR A 63 15.80 -7.63 -13.80
N GLU A 64 14.91 -7.58 -12.81
CA GLU A 64 15.00 -8.36 -11.59
C GLU A 64 14.87 -9.86 -11.88
N ILE A 65 13.94 -10.26 -12.76
CA ILE A 65 13.82 -11.67 -13.19
C ILE A 65 15.09 -12.17 -13.87
N ASN A 66 15.68 -11.37 -14.76
CA ASN A 66 16.94 -11.76 -15.41
C ASN A 66 18.10 -11.86 -14.40
N THR A 67 18.09 -11.03 -13.37
CA THR A 67 19.05 -11.08 -12.27
C THR A 67 18.90 -12.38 -11.47
N LEU A 68 17.68 -12.69 -11.01
CA LEU A 68 17.38 -13.92 -10.28
C LEU A 68 17.71 -15.17 -11.11
N ARG A 69 17.44 -15.13 -12.41
CA ARG A 69 17.78 -16.23 -13.34
C ARG A 69 19.30 -16.44 -13.43
N ARG A 70 20.08 -15.35 -13.55
CA ARG A 70 21.54 -15.40 -13.61
C ARG A 70 22.13 -15.97 -12.31
N GLU A 71 21.57 -15.59 -11.16
CA GLU A 71 22.00 -16.08 -9.84
C GLU A 71 21.71 -17.56 -9.65
N LEU A 72 20.49 -18.01 -9.99
CA LEU A 72 20.12 -19.43 -9.96
C LEU A 72 21.04 -20.30 -10.83
N ASP A 73 21.39 -19.83 -12.02
CA ASP A 73 22.27 -20.57 -12.94
C ASP A 73 23.71 -20.65 -12.41
N ASN A 74 24.24 -19.54 -11.86
CA ASN A 74 25.63 -19.48 -11.38
C ASN A 74 25.84 -20.14 -10.03
N GLU A 75 24.90 -19.98 -9.09
CA GLU A 75 25.09 -20.39 -7.69
C GLU A 75 24.43 -21.74 -7.38
N ALA A 76 23.23 -21.97 -7.92
CA ALA A 76 22.50 -23.21 -7.72
C ALA A 76 22.65 -24.21 -8.88
N GLY A 77 23.23 -23.79 -10.02
CA GLY A 77 23.32 -24.62 -11.22
C GLY A 77 21.97 -24.91 -11.88
N ILE A 78 20.95 -24.08 -11.60
CA ILE A 78 19.57 -24.30 -12.06
C ILE A 78 19.24 -23.36 -13.22
N THR A 79 19.27 -23.88 -14.44
CA THR A 79 18.80 -23.13 -15.61
C THR A 79 17.27 -23.12 -15.68
N THR A 80 16.67 -21.93 -15.68
CA THR A 80 15.20 -21.74 -15.73
C THR A 80 14.82 -20.65 -16.74
N SER A 81 13.55 -20.61 -17.17
CA SER A 81 13.02 -19.55 -18.04
C SER A 81 12.45 -18.38 -17.22
N PRO A 82 12.45 -17.14 -17.78
CA PRO A 82 11.76 -16.01 -17.15
C PRO A 82 10.29 -16.29 -16.84
N ASP A 83 9.57 -16.94 -17.75
CA ASP A 83 8.14 -17.24 -17.57
C ASP A 83 7.88 -18.21 -16.40
N ASN A 84 8.78 -19.18 -16.18
CA ASN A 84 8.68 -20.07 -15.02
C ASN A 84 8.90 -19.29 -13.71
N LEU A 85 9.86 -18.36 -13.69
CA LEU A 85 10.10 -17.50 -12.53
C LEU A 85 8.90 -16.59 -12.24
N TYR A 86 8.35 -15.93 -13.26
CA TYR A 86 7.12 -15.16 -13.10
C TYR A 86 5.99 -16.02 -12.55
N SER A 87 5.79 -17.23 -13.11
CA SER A 87 4.73 -18.15 -12.67
C SER A 87 4.89 -18.57 -11.21
N ILE A 88 6.11 -18.84 -10.75
CA ILE A 88 6.38 -19.16 -9.34
C ILE A 88 6.15 -17.92 -8.47
N ILE A 89 6.77 -16.78 -8.80
CA ILE A 89 6.73 -15.57 -7.97
C ILE A 89 5.31 -14.98 -7.90
N GLU A 90 4.50 -15.05 -8.94
CA GLU A 90 3.12 -14.57 -8.96
C GLU A 90 2.09 -15.60 -8.45
N SER A 91 2.56 -16.71 -7.86
CA SER A 91 1.72 -17.73 -7.24
C SER A 91 1.63 -17.60 -5.72
N SER A 92 1.06 -18.63 -5.07
CA SER A 92 1.01 -18.78 -3.62
C SER A 92 2.38 -18.82 -2.95
N PHE A 93 3.47 -18.98 -3.70
CA PHE A 93 4.83 -18.81 -3.19
C PHE A 93 5.04 -17.41 -2.57
N SER A 94 4.46 -16.37 -3.18
CA SER A 94 4.48 -15.01 -2.64
C SER A 94 3.22 -14.75 -1.82
N PRO A 95 3.32 -14.59 -0.49
CA PRO A 95 2.15 -14.28 0.34
C PRO A 95 1.52 -12.95 -0.08
N ARG A 96 0.19 -12.93 -0.15
CA ARG A 96 -0.57 -11.70 -0.43
C ARG A 96 -0.55 -10.80 0.80
N VAL A 97 0.08 -9.63 0.67
CA VAL A 97 0.25 -8.67 1.77
C VAL A 97 -0.28 -7.31 1.34
N ASN A 98 -1.04 -6.65 2.21
CA ASN A 98 -1.32 -5.21 2.11
C ASN A 98 -0.25 -4.46 2.91
N PRO A 99 0.74 -3.79 2.28
CA PRO A 99 1.86 -3.23 3.02
C PRO A 99 1.47 -2.05 3.91
N VAL A 100 0.39 -1.34 3.57
CA VAL A 100 -0.17 -0.26 4.40
C VAL A 100 -0.74 -0.83 5.69
N GLN A 101 -1.54 -1.89 5.62
CA GLN A 101 -2.05 -2.56 6.81
C GLN A 101 -0.94 -3.21 7.63
N ALA A 102 0.03 -3.86 6.97
CA ALA A 102 1.17 -4.48 7.64
C ALA A 102 1.97 -3.45 8.44
N TYR A 103 2.16 -2.24 7.89
CA TYR A 103 2.79 -1.13 8.59
C TYR A 103 2.04 -0.78 9.88
N PHE A 104 0.73 -0.51 9.80
CA PHE A 104 -0.05 -0.14 10.99
C PHE A 104 -0.15 -1.26 12.04
N LYS A 105 -0.17 -2.54 11.61
CA LYS A 105 -0.17 -3.70 12.51
C LYS A 105 1.19 -3.93 13.19
N ALA A 106 2.29 -3.51 12.56
CA ALA A 106 3.63 -3.63 13.11
C ALA A 106 4.01 -2.50 14.07
N LEU A 107 3.19 -1.44 14.17
CA LEU A 107 3.41 -0.39 15.15
C LEU A 107 3.29 -0.99 16.56
N PRO A 108 4.18 -0.60 17.49
CA PRO A 108 4.07 -1.05 18.87
C PRO A 108 2.71 -0.61 19.42
N ALA A 109 2.03 -1.50 20.14
CA ALA A 109 0.86 -1.11 20.91
C ALA A 109 1.32 -0.03 21.89
N ALA A 110 0.82 1.20 21.72
CA ALA A 110 1.16 2.28 22.62
C ALA A 110 0.86 1.82 24.05
N ALA A 111 1.89 1.77 24.90
CA ALA A 111 1.64 1.64 26.32
C ALA A 111 0.78 2.83 26.72
N LEU A 112 -0.29 2.60 27.48
CA LEU A 112 -1.25 3.63 27.88
C LEU A 112 -0.61 4.80 28.65
N ASP A 113 0.65 4.63 29.09
CA ASP A 113 1.45 5.56 29.88
C ASP A 113 2.60 6.22 29.07
N ASP A 114 2.61 6.07 27.74
CA ASP A 114 3.70 6.49 26.86
C ASP A 114 3.58 7.99 26.46
N PRO A 115 4.68 8.78 26.43
CA PRO A 115 4.74 10.15 25.88
C PRO A 115 4.06 10.35 24.50
N ASN A 116 3.85 9.28 23.74
CA ASN A 116 3.08 9.29 22.49
C ASN A 116 1.60 9.71 22.64
N ALA A 117 1.04 9.72 23.85
CA ALA A 117 -0.32 10.23 24.12
C ALA A 117 -0.54 11.68 23.67
N HIS A 118 0.53 12.46 23.47
CA HIS A 118 0.48 13.85 23.02
C HIS A 118 0.91 14.07 21.57
N ALA A 119 1.33 13.05 20.82
CA ALA A 119 1.91 13.20 19.48
C ALA A 119 0.97 13.91 18.48
N ILE A 120 -0.33 13.60 18.50
CA ILE A 120 -1.32 14.28 17.64
C ILE A 120 -1.48 15.75 18.04
N ARG A 121 -1.40 16.05 19.35
CA ARG A 121 -1.49 17.42 19.85
C ARG A 121 -0.26 18.23 19.47
N GLU A 122 0.93 17.67 19.64
CA GLU A 122 2.19 18.31 19.22
C GLU A 122 2.20 18.58 17.70
N LEU A 123 1.75 17.61 16.89
CA LEU A 123 1.56 17.79 15.46
C LEU A 123 0.56 18.91 15.15
N ALA A 124 -0.55 18.98 15.89
CA ALA A 124 -1.55 20.02 15.71
C ALA A 124 -1.00 21.41 16.05
N ASP A 125 -0.21 21.52 17.12
CA ASP A 125 0.39 22.77 17.61
C ASP A 125 1.47 23.33 16.67
N CYS A 126 2.02 22.50 15.77
CA CYS A 126 2.89 22.96 14.69
C CYS A 126 2.18 23.90 13.70
N VAL A 127 0.84 23.93 13.68
CA VAL A 127 0.06 24.72 12.72
C VAL A 127 -0.74 25.81 13.43
N VAL A 128 -0.36 27.06 13.19
CA VAL A 128 -1.07 28.21 13.75
C VAL A 128 -2.31 28.51 12.91
N VAL A 129 -3.49 28.26 13.48
CA VAL A 129 -4.81 28.50 12.89
C VAL A 129 -5.63 29.50 13.71
N ARG A 130 -6.80 29.90 13.19
CA ARG A 130 -7.74 30.77 13.94
C ARG A 130 -8.40 30.06 15.14
N ASN A 131 -8.73 28.77 14.99
CA ASN A 131 -9.49 27.99 15.97
C ASN A 131 -8.71 26.70 16.29
N PRO A 132 -7.73 26.74 17.21
CA PRO A 132 -6.83 25.62 17.48
C PRO A 132 -7.58 24.40 18.06
N GLU A 133 -8.57 24.59 18.92
CA GLU A 133 -9.36 23.49 19.51
C GLU A 133 -10.11 22.66 18.45
N LYS A 134 -10.78 23.35 17.52
CA LYS A 134 -11.46 22.68 16.40
C LYS A 134 -10.45 21.98 15.48
N TRP A 135 -9.31 22.61 15.22
CA TRP A 135 -8.24 22.01 14.42
C TRP A 135 -7.75 20.70 15.03
N LEU A 136 -7.42 20.69 16.32
CA LEU A 136 -6.99 19.48 17.03
C LEU A 136 -8.04 18.37 16.93
N LEU A 137 -9.31 18.68 17.24
CA LEU A 137 -10.41 17.72 17.20
C LEU A 137 -10.56 17.07 15.82
N TYR A 138 -10.60 17.89 14.78
CA TYR A 138 -10.85 17.41 13.43
C TYR A 138 -9.62 16.79 12.76
N LEU A 139 -8.40 17.25 13.08
CA LEU A 139 -7.18 16.59 12.65
C LEU A 139 -7.10 15.18 13.26
N THR A 140 -7.38 15.06 14.56
CA THR A 140 -7.44 13.77 15.26
C THR A 140 -8.47 12.85 14.60
N LYS A 141 -9.70 13.34 14.39
CA LYS A 141 -10.75 12.57 13.73
C LYS A 141 -10.33 12.12 12.33
N TRP A 142 -9.70 12.99 11.56
CA TRP A 142 -9.23 12.68 10.22
C TRP A 142 -8.14 11.59 10.23
N LEU A 143 -7.12 11.71 11.08
CA LEU A 143 -6.05 10.72 11.22
C LEU A 143 -6.59 9.34 11.63
N VAL A 144 -7.46 9.29 12.65
CA VAL A 144 -8.10 8.05 13.09
C VAL A 144 -8.93 7.43 11.97
N THR A 145 -9.64 8.26 11.20
CA THR A 145 -10.44 7.79 10.07
C THR A 145 -9.57 7.25 8.94
N VAL A 146 -8.40 7.86 8.65
CA VAL A 146 -7.44 7.35 7.67
C VAL A 146 -6.99 5.93 8.06
N VAL A 147 -6.57 5.73 9.31
CA VAL A 147 -6.13 4.40 9.79
C VAL A 147 -7.27 3.40 9.78
N ALA A 148 -8.46 3.76 10.26
CA ALA A 148 -9.63 2.88 10.26
C ALA A 148 -10.01 2.38 8.86
N ASN A 149 -9.86 3.24 7.83
CA ASN A 149 -10.13 2.87 6.45
C ASN A 149 -9.04 2.01 5.82
N ALA A 150 -7.78 2.22 6.21
CA ALA A 150 -6.71 1.33 5.82
C ALA A 150 -6.94 -0.10 6.33
N MET A 151 -7.53 -0.22 7.52
CA MET A 151 -7.67 -1.47 8.26
C MET A 151 -8.95 -2.26 7.96
N ASP A 152 -10.07 -1.59 7.63
CA ASP A 152 -11.32 -2.27 7.24
C ASP A 152 -11.28 -2.60 5.75
N ASP A 153 -11.51 -3.85 5.35
CA ASP A 153 -11.54 -4.32 3.95
C ASP A 153 -12.91 -4.17 3.26
N CYS A 154 -13.99 -3.92 4.02
CA CYS A 154 -15.37 -4.04 3.51
C CYS A 154 -16.08 -2.71 3.17
N ALA A 155 -15.72 -1.57 3.77
CA ALA A 155 -16.43 -0.31 3.53
C ALA A 155 -15.50 0.91 3.48
N CYS A 156 -15.76 1.84 2.56
CA CYS A 156 -15.22 3.19 2.64
C CYS A 156 -15.98 3.95 3.74
N ARG A 157 -15.29 4.22 4.85
CA ARG A 157 -15.77 5.00 6.00
C ARG A 157 -15.22 6.43 5.99
N ASN A 158 -14.20 6.73 5.18
CA ASN A 158 -13.59 8.07 5.14
C ASN A 158 -14.24 8.94 4.07
N HIS A 159 -15.27 9.68 4.45
CA HIS A 159 -15.83 10.75 3.61
C HIS A 159 -15.29 12.13 4.01
N THR A 160 -14.13 12.18 4.65
CA THR A 160 -13.55 13.43 5.18
C THR A 160 -12.22 13.75 4.52
N TYR A 161 -12.01 15.03 4.24
CA TYR A 161 -10.77 15.53 3.66
C TYR A 161 -10.35 16.83 4.35
N LEU A 162 -9.04 17.01 4.44
CA LEU A 162 -8.43 18.13 5.13
C LEU A 162 -8.09 19.24 4.14
N VAL A 163 -8.59 20.46 4.34
CA VAL A 163 -8.22 21.60 3.50
C VAL A 163 -7.31 22.56 4.26
N LEU A 164 -6.16 22.89 3.67
CA LEU A 164 -5.22 23.87 4.21
C LEU A 164 -5.11 25.11 3.30
N THR A 165 -5.71 26.21 3.73
CA THR A 165 -5.65 27.50 3.02
C THR A 165 -4.65 28.44 3.68
N GLY A 166 -3.86 29.16 2.90
CA GLY A 166 -2.86 30.11 3.40
C GLY A 166 -2.07 30.69 2.25
N GLU A 167 -1.25 31.70 2.53
CA GLU A 167 -0.31 32.27 1.56
C GLU A 167 0.63 31.20 0.98
N GLN A 168 1.23 31.50 -0.16
CA GLN A 168 2.31 30.67 -0.71
C GLN A 168 3.54 30.73 0.22
N GLY A 169 4.39 29.70 0.19
CA GLY A 169 5.60 29.65 1.04
C GLY A 169 5.34 29.35 2.52
N ARG A 170 4.13 28.93 2.90
CA ARG A 170 3.78 28.54 4.28
C ARG A 170 4.00 27.05 4.59
N PHE A 171 4.82 26.33 3.79
CA PHE A 171 5.14 24.90 3.98
C PHE A 171 3.94 23.94 4.06
N LYS A 172 2.80 24.30 3.45
CA LYS A 172 1.57 23.50 3.50
C LYS A 172 1.76 22.11 2.90
N THR A 173 2.36 22.03 1.71
CA THR A 173 2.66 20.77 1.02
C THR A 173 3.57 19.90 1.88
N THR A 174 4.69 20.48 2.34
CA THR A 174 5.65 19.83 3.24
C THR A 174 5.00 19.27 4.51
N PHE A 175 4.13 20.03 5.19
CA PHE A 175 3.44 19.54 6.39
C PHE A 175 2.59 18.29 6.13
N LEU A 176 2.05 18.14 4.91
CA LEU A 176 1.19 17.02 4.56
C LEU A 176 1.99 15.81 4.12
N ASP A 177 3.09 16.05 3.43
CA ASP A 177 4.02 14.99 3.06
C ASP A 177 4.55 14.32 4.34
N LEU A 178 4.77 15.09 5.42
CA LEU A 178 5.12 14.57 6.75
C LEU A 178 4.05 13.72 7.44
N LEU A 179 2.77 13.80 7.01
CA LEU A 179 1.72 12.93 7.54
C LEU A 179 1.84 11.50 7.00
N CYS A 180 2.55 11.32 5.88
CA CYS A 180 2.84 10.00 5.36
C CYS A 180 4.10 9.47 6.04
N PRO A 181 4.05 8.27 6.68
CA PRO A 181 5.26 7.68 7.22
C PRO A 181 6.33 7.44 6.14
N PRO A 182 7.64 7.56 6.45
CA PRO A 182 8.70 7.35 5.47
C PRO A 182 8.62 6.01 4.73
N LYS A 183 8.28 4.93 5.46
CA LYS A 183 8.09 3.58 4.88
C LYS A 183 6.93 3.49 3.88
N LEU A 184 5.99 4.45 3.92
CA LEU A 184 4.81 4.51 3.07
C LEU A 184 4.84 5.67 2.07
N HIS A 185 5.94 6.41 1.92
CA HIS A 185 6.05 7.48 0.92
C HIS A 185 5.71 7.02 -0.50
N GLY A 186 6.01 5.75 -0.85
CA GLY A 186 5.61 5.18 -2.14
C GLY A 186 4.11 5.11 -2.36
N TYR A 187 3.31 5.06 -1.28
CA TYR A 187 1.86 5.13 -1.29
C TYR A 187 1.36 6.57 -1.09
N SER A 188 2.15 7.57 -1.46
CA SER A 188 1.69 8.95 -1.47
C SER A 188 1.81 9.54 -2.87
N TYR A 189 0.81 10.34 -3.24
CA TYR A 189 0.80 11.07 -4.49
C TYR A 189 0.63 12.56 -4.20
N THR A 190 1.51 13.39 -4.75
CA THR A 190 1.36 14.85 -4.70
C THR A 190 1.32 15.38 -6.11
N GLY A 191 0.24 16.04 -6.49
CA GLY A 191 0.07 16.51 -7.86
C GLY A 191 -1.34 16.96 -8.20
N LYS A 192 -1.62 16.94 -9.50
CA LYS A 192 -2.89 17.34 -10.08
C LYS A 192 -3.74 16.10 -10.36
N ILE A 193 -5.02 16.15 -10.00
CA ILE A 193 -5.98 15.09 -10.28
C ILE A 193 -7.04 15.61 -11.23
N TYR A 194 -7.31 14.86 -12.27
CA TYR A 194 -8.36 15.16 -13.23
C TYR A 194 -9.41 14.07 -13.13
N PRO A 195 -10.59 14.32 -12.51
CA PRO A 195 -11.60 13.28 -12.26
C PRO A 195 -12.05 12.49 -13.50
N GLN A 196 -11.89 13.07 -14.69
CA GLN A 196 -12.22 12.46 -15.98
C GLN A 196 -11.16 11.50 -16.51
N GLU A 197 -9.94 11.54 -15.99
CA GLU A 197 -8.84 10.70 -16.46
C GLU A 197 -8.89 9.31 -15.82
N LYS A 198 -8.65 8.28 -16.63
CA LYS A 198 -8.59 6.90 -16.15
C LYS A 198 -7.47 6.68 -15.13
N ASP A 199 -6.38 7.43 -15.23
CA ASP A 199 -5.22 7.34 -14.33
C ASP A 199 -5.54 7.86 -12.93
N THR A 200 -6.51 8.78 -12.80
CA THR A 200 -7.00 9.28 -11.50
C THR A 200 -7.50 8.14 -10.63
N LEU A 201 -8.25 7.20 -11.20
CA LEU A 201 -8.75 6.02 -10.48
C LEU A 201 -7.60 5.15 -9.97
N THR A 202 -6.47 5.13 -10.68
CA THR A 202 -5.25 4.42 -10.27
C THR A 202 -4.59 5.12 -9.08
N TYR A 203 -4.35 6.44 -9.18
CA TYR A 203 -3.76 7.21 -8.08
C TYR A 203 -4.60 7.10 -6.81
N VAL A 204 -5.90 7.17 -7.01
CA VAL A 204 -6.90 6.94 -5.99
C VAL A 204 -6.70 5.55 -5.43
N GLY A 205 -6.90 4.45 -6.15
CA GLY A 205 -6.86 3.11 -5.54
C GLY A 205 -5.51 2.59 -5.05
N GLN A 206 -4.40 3.25 -5.35
CA GLN A 206 -3.05 2.75 -5.07
C GLN A 206 -2.27 3.54 -4.01
N ASN A 207 -2.82 4.62 -3.48
CA ASN A 207 -2.13 5.48 -2.50
C ASN A 207 -2.87 5.54 -1.16
N LEU A 208 -2.10 5.67 -0.07
CA LEU A 208 -2.50 6.00 1.30
C LEU A 208 -2.81 7.49 1.50
N ILE A 209 -2.11 8.39 0.81
CA ILE A 209 -2.37 9.84 0.91
C ILE A 209 -2.23 10.44 -0.47
N ILE A 210 -3.18 11.29 -0.85
CA ILE A 210 -3.18 11.96 -2.14
C ILE A 210 -3.33 13.46 -1.89
N ASN A 211 -2.28 14.21 -2.13
CA ASN A 211 -2.23 15.65 -1.97
C ASN A 211 -2.50 16.34 -3.30
N ILE A 212 -3.69 16.95 -3.43
CA ILE A 212 -4.05 17.75 -4.60
C ILE A 212 -3.53 19.18 -4.41
N ASP A 213 -2.46 19.53 -5.12
CA ASP A 213 -1.84 20.85 -5.04
C ASP A 213 -2.37 21.81 -6.12
N ASP A 214 -2.55 23.07 -5.74
CA ASP A 214 -2.94 24.24 -6.54
C ASP A 214 -4.22 24.16 -7.42
N GLN A 215 -4.76 22.99 -7.74
CA GLN A 215 -5.96 22.87 -8.58
C GLN A 215 -7.20 23.46 -7.93
N LEU A 216 -7.24 23.48 -6.61
CA LEU A 216 -8.42 23.89 -5.85
C LEU A 216 -8.67 25.39 -5.84
N LYS A 217 -7.68 26.19 -6.22
CA LYS A 217 -7.90 27.60 -6.53
C LYS A 217 -8.72 27.79 -7.80
N ALA A 218 -8.69 26.81 -8.72
CA ALA A 218 -9.27 26.86 -10.05
C ALA A 218 -10.45 25.88 -10.28
N LEU A 219 -10.85 25.08 -9.29
CA LEU A 219 -11.97 24.13 -9.46
C LEU A 219 -13.30 24.87 -9.63
N ASN A 220 -13.92 24.65 -10.79
CA ASN A 220 -15.27 25.11 -11.06
C ASN A 220 -16.31 24.24 -10.27
N LYS A 221 -17.60 24.58 -10.33
CA LYS A 221 -18.66 23.82 -9.62
C LYS A 221 -18.80 22.37 -10.12
N ARG A 222 -18.48 22.11 -11.39
CA ARG A 222 -18.55 20.77 -11.99
C ARG A 222 -17.44 19.89 -11.43
N ASP A 223 -16.19 20.36 -11.47
CA ASP A 223 -15.03 19.62 -10.96
C ASP A 223 -15.18 19.31 -9.46
N GLU A 224 -15.80 20.21 -8.69
CA GLU A 224 -16.11 19.98 -7.28
C GLU A 224 -17.07 18.79 -7.08
N ASN A 225 -18.12 18.69 -7.88
CA ASN A 225 -19.08 17.59 -7.80
C ASN A 225 -18.44 16.27 -8.22
N GLU A 226 -17.61 16.29 -9.27
CA GLU A 226 -16.89 15.11 -9.73
C GLU A 226 -15.87 14.62 -8.70
N LEU A 227 -15.15 15.55 -8.06
CA LEU A 227 -14.23 15.22 -6.97
C LEU A 227 -14.97 14.68 -5.75
N LYS A 228 -16.15 15.23 -5.41
CA LYS A 228 -17.01 14.68 -4.35
C LYS A 228 -17.46 13.26 -4.66
N ASN A 229 -17.87 13.00 -5.90
CA ASN A 229 -18.26 11.65 -6.33
C ASN A 229 -17.07 10.70 -6.21
N LEU A 230 -15.89 11.10 -6.69
CA LEU A 230 -14.67 10.32 -6.59
C LEU A 230 -14.32 9.94 -5.14
N ILE A 231 -14.47 10.87 -4.19
CA ILE A 231 -14.19 10.65 -2.75
C ILE A 231 -15.24 9.76 -2.09
N THR A 232 -16.51 9.91 -2.48
CA THR A 232 -17.64 9.21 -1.84
C THR A 232 -17.88 7.83 -2.46
N CYS A 233 -17.27 7.54 -3.62
CA CYS A 233 -17.32 6.23 -4.23
C CYS A 233 -16.64 5.19 -3.33
N PRO A 234 -17.36 4.16 -2.85
CA PRO A 234 -16.79 3.18 -1.93
C PRO A 234 -15.79 2.24 -2.60
N MET A 235 -15.97 1.99 -3.89
CA MET A 235 -15.14 1.12 -4.71
C MET A 235 -14.98 1.71 -6.09
N VAL A 236 -13.79 1.52 -6.67
CA VAL A 236 -13.47 1.89 -8.03
C VAL A 236 -13.06 0.63 -8.78
N LYS A 237 -13.85 0.29 -9.79
CA LYS A 237 -13.51 -0.81 -10.69
C LYS A 237 -12.36 -0.39 -11.57
N TYR A 238 -11.25 -1.10 -11.49
CA TYR A 238 -10.06 -0.79 -12.25
C TYR A 238 -9.55 -2.04 -12.97
N ARG A 239 -8.95 -1.82 -14.15
CA ARG A 239 -8.26 -2.89 -14.89
C ARG A 239 -6.77 -2.60 -14.83
N MET A 240 -6.05 -3.47 -14.14
CA MET A 240 -4.59 -3.40 -14.05
C MET A 240 -3.98 -3.41 -15.46
N PRO A 241 -2.98 -2.56 -15.76
CA PRO A 241 -2.22 -2.68 -16.99
C PRO A 241 -1.57 -4.06 -16.97
N TYR A 242 -1.83 -4.88 -17.99
CA TYR A 242 -1.35 -6.27 -18.11
C TYR A 242 -1.97 -7.29 -17.14
N GLY A 243 -2.98 -6.92 -16.35
CA GLY A 243 -3.75 -7.89 -15.57
C GLY A 243 -4.69 -8.71 -16.47
N MET A 244 -4.69 -10.03 -16.30
CA MET A 244 -5.59 -10.96 -17.00
C MET A 244 -7.07 -10.87 -16.53
N GLY A 245 -7.46 -9.79 -15.84
CA GLY A 245 -8.80 -9.59 -15.29
C GLY A 245 -9.06 -8.16 -14.82
N GLU A 246 -10.34 -7.85 -14.57
CA GLU A 246 -10.77 -6.61 -13.91
C GLU A 246 -10.85 -6.85 -12.40
N ASP A 247 -10.10 -6.07 -11.61
CA ASP A 247 -10.13 -6.17 -10.15
C ASP A 247 -10.80 -4.92 -9.57
N LEU A 248 -11.76 -5.12 -8.68
CA LEU A 248 -12.34 -4.03 -7.91
C LEU A 248 -11.31 -3.57 -6.88
N LYS A 249 -10.84 -2.31 -7.00
CA LYS A 249 -9.93 -1.69 -6.04
C LYS A 249 -10.62 -0.54 -5.32
N ARG A 250 -10.06 -0.18 -4.17
CA ARG A 250 -10.61 0.89 -3.32
C ARG A 250 -10.43 2.26 -3.97
N VAL A 251 -11.14 3.25 -3.44
CA VAL A 251 -10.74 4.65 -3.57
C VAL A 251 -9.75 4.96 -2.45
N GLY A 252 -8.49 5.20 -2.78
CA GLY A 252 -7.52 5.71 -1.80
C GLY A 252 -7.68 7.19 -1.56
N TYR A 253 -6.84 7.71 -0.69
CA TYR A 253 -7.26 8.71 0.28
C TYR A 253 -7.02 10.10 -0.28
N ILE A 254 -8.09 10.80 -0.59
CA ILE A 254 -7.97 12.09 -1.27
C ILE A 254 -7.97 13.22 -0.26
N LYS A 255 -6.86 13.95 -0.21
CA LYS A 255 -6.75 15.23 0.45
C LYS A 255 -7.02 16.35 -0.56
N VAL A 256 -8.04 17.14 -0.26
CA VAL A 256 -8.51 18.24 -1.10
C VAL A 256 -8.39 19.54 -0.30
N SER A 257 -7.95 20.63 -0.92
CA SER A 257 -7.66 21.95 -0.31
C SER A 257 -8.40 23.15 -0.97
N ARG A 258 -9.68 23.45 -0.66
CA ARG A 258 -10.47 24.56 -1.28
C ARG A 258 -10.92 25.70 -0.36
N ARG A 259 -11.06 26.92 -0.89
CA ARG A 259 -11.90 27.97 -0.25
C ARG A 259 -13.40 27.66 -0.43
N ARG A 260 -14.17 28.03 0.58
CA ARG A 260 -15.51 27.53 0.97
C ARG A 260 -16.66 27.87 -0.01
N ASN A 261 -17.59 26.90 -0.19
CA ASN A 261 -19.05 27.02 0.01
C ASN A 261 -19.74 25.65 -0.23
N GLY A 262 -20.37 25.05 0.79
CA GLY A 262 -21.25 23.87 0.63
C GLY A 262 -21.11 22.76 1.69
N GLY A 263 -22.24 22.26 2.21
CA GLY A 263 -22.40 21.48 3.45
C GLY A 263 -22.09 19.98 3.44
N SER A 264 -20.98 19.55 2.84
CA SER A 264 -20.36 18.25 3.17
C SER A 264 -19.41 18.43 4.38
N PRO A 265 -18.99 17.39 5.13
CA PRO A 265 -18.05 17.54 6.25
C PRO A 265 -16.65 17.86 5.71
N LEU A 266 -16.50 19.11 5.32
CA LEU A 266 -15.29 19.71 4.77
C LEU A 266 -14.64 20.53 5.87
N TYR A 267 -13.43 20.13 6.29
CA TYR A 267 -12.67 20.84 7.30
C TYR A 267 -11.70 21.84 6.66
N VAL A 268 -12.09 23.12 6.62
CA VAL A 268 -11.27 24.21 6.06
C VAL A 268 -10.54 24.98 7.15
N TYR A 269 -9.21 24.99 7.09
CA TYR A 269 -8.37 25.77 7.99
C TYR A 269 -7.63 26.86 7.24
N LYS A 270 -7.63 28.06 7.81
CA LYS A 270 -6.75 29.15 7.39
C LYS A 270 -5.50 29.10 8.25
N ILE A 271 -4.40 28.65 7.65
CA ILE A 271 -3.06 28.61 8.24
C ILE A 271 -2.47 30.02 8.20
N ARG A 272 -2.00 30.47 9.35
CA ARG A 272 -1.24 31.73 9.50
C ARG A 272 0.26 31.46 9.42
N LYS A 273 0.73 30.40 10.07
CA LYS A 273 2.14 30.02 10.17
C LYS A 273 2.24 28.52 10.45
N ILE A 274 3.29 27.88 9.94
CA ILE A 274 3.69 26.54 10.36
C ILE A 274 5.02 26.69 11.11
N LEU A 275 5.09 26.14 12.32
CA LEU A 275 6.26 26.09 13.16
C LEU A 275 7.08 24.82 12.84
N PRO A 276 8.39 24.79 13.16
CA PRO A 276 9.19 23.58 13.01
C PRO A 276 8.52 22.41 13.73
N CYS A 277 8.33 21.30 13.01
CA CYS A 277 7.68 20.11 13.57
C CYS A 277 8.71 19.27 14.35
N PRO A 278 8.50 19.00 15.65
CA PRO A 278 9.43 18.19 16.45
C PRO A 278 9.55 16.75 15.93
N LEU A 279 8.55 16.24 15.19
CA LEU A 279 8.59 14.92 14.56
C LEU A 279 9.73 14.76 13.54
N LEU A 280 10.27 15.85 12.99
CA LEU A 280 11.45 15.79 12.10
C LEU A 280 12.69 15.22 12.82
N GLN A 281 12.83 15.45 14.14
CA GLN A 281 13.94 14.91 14.92
C GLN A 281 13.76 13.41 15.23
N ILE A 282 12.52 12.95 15.43
CA ILE A 282 12.22 11.54 15.72
C ILE A 282 12.46 10.67 14.48
N CYS A 283 12.14 11.16 13.28
CA CYS A 283 12.43 10.44 12.03
C CYS A 283 13.93 10.28 11.74
N SER A 284 14.79 11.12 12.32
CA SER A 284 16.25 11.04 12.17
C SER A 284 16.89 10.05 13.14
N SER A 285 16.18 9.71 14.22
CA SER A 285 16.71 8.90 15.32
C SER A 285 16.46 7.39 15.14
N ASN A 286 15.67 7.02 14.13
CA ASN A 286 15.31 5.64 13.76
C ASN A 286 15.79 5.26 12.35
N MET A 287 16.77 6.00 11.79
CA MET A 287 17.48 5.64 10.55
C MET A 287 18.80 4.96 10.89
#